data_AF-A0A2V9R7H0-F1
#
_entry.id   AF-A0A2V9R7H0-F1
#
_cell.length_a   1.000
_cell.length_b   1.000
_cell.length_c   1.000
_cell.angle_alpha   90.00
_cell.angle_beta   90.00
_cell.angle_gamma   90.00
#
_symmetry.space_group_name_H-M   'P 1'
#
loop_
_entity.id
_entity.type
_entity.pdbx_description
1 polymer ?
#
loop_
_entity_poly.entity_id
_entity_poly.type
_entity_poly.pdbx_seq_one_letter_code
_entity_poly.pdbx_strand_id
1 'polypeptide(L)'
;MAVRGCSLLLVLEIATLYSLIQIYVWHWQFTAPWFAWPIFMLLLATHVWRRDTLWSVGLEFHHFLPVLKQGALAAIPFILALILIGTLTGQIGLIPLKARSFTPSLRYILWATFQQYGLQGYFHSRLMQVLSKPFWSSSVNALIFMSFHFPNPILMIFTLLGGFVFSLIYAKNRNGHRSRFDGTVTL
;
A
#
# COMPACT_ATOMS: atom_id res chain seq x y z
N MET A 1 -1.07 -24.32 22.08
CA MET A 1 -0.32 -23.27 22.80
C MET A 1 0.92 -22.82 22.01
N ALA A 2 0.79 -22.55 20.70
CA ALA A 2 1.90 -22.27 19.77
C ALA A 2 1.75 -20.93 19.03
N VAL A 3 1.15 -19.91 19.67
CA VAL A 3 0.63 -18.72 18.94
C VAL A 3 1.38 -17.42 19.24
N ARG A 4 2.06 -17.28 20.39
CA ARG A 4 2.67 -15.98 20.79
C ARG A 4 3.96 -15.63 20.04
N GLY A 5 4.81 -16.62 19.74
CA GLY A 5 6.11 -16.38 19.06
C GLY A 5 5.97 -15.95 17.60
N CYS A 6 4.94 -16.44 16.90
CA CYS A 6 4.69 -16.09 15.49
C CYS A 6 4.22 -14.64 15.33
N SER A 7 3.36 -14.16 16.24
CA SER A 7 2.84 -12.78 16.20
C SER A 7 3.89 -11.73 16.54
N LEU A 8 4.77 -11.99 17.53
CA LEU A 8 5.84 -11.05 17.87
C LEU A 8 6.82 -10.86 16.69
N LEU A 9 7.24 -11.96 16.05
CA LEU A 9 8.12 -11.91 14.89
C LEU A 9 7.48 -11.11 13.74
N LEU A 10 6.18 -11.28 13.49
CA LEU A 10 5.44 -10.50 12.49
C LEU A 10 5.44 -9.00 12.81
N VAL A 11 5.19 -8.64 14.07
CA VAL A 11 5.21 -7.23 14.50
C VAL A 11 6.60 -6.63 14.36
N LEU A 12 7.65 -7.37 14.75
CA LEU A 12 9.04 -6.92 14.59
C LEU A 12 9.43 -6.77 13.13
N GLU A 13 9.00 -7.68 12.26
CA GLU A 13 9.20 -7.58 10.80
C GLU A 13 8.53 -6.32 10.23
N ILE A 14 7.24 -6.10 10.56
CA ILE A 14 6.50 -4.90 10.14
C ILE A 14 7.22 -3.64 10.62
N ALA A 15 7.56 -3.58 11.90
CA ALA A 15 8.22 -2.42 12.51
C ALA A 15 9.59 -2.16 11.86
N THR A 16 10.37 -3.21 11.60
CA THR A 16 11.70 -3.09 10.98
C THR A 16 11.60 -2.52 9.57
N LEU A 17 10.75 -3.09 8.70
CA LEU A 17 10.60 -2.55 7.34
C LEU A 17 9.98 -1.15 7.34
N TYR A 18 9.01 -0.89 8.22
CA TYR A 18 8.46 0.44 8.40
C TYR A 18 9.54 1.47 8.73
N SER A 19 10.36 1.20 9.75
CA SER A 19 11.44 2.09 10.17
C SER A 19 12.49 2.28 9.08
N LEU A 20 12.91 1.21 8.40
CA LEU A 20 13.88 1.29 7.31
C LEU A 20 13.36 2.15 6.14
N ILE A 21 12.09 1.97 5.75
CA ILE A 21 11.47 2.77 4.69
C ILE A 21 11.35 4.23 5.14
N GLN A 22 10.95 4.50 6.38
CA GLN A 22 10.85 5.87 6.89
C GLN A 22 12.23 6.56 6.91
N ILE A 23 13.27 5.89 7.40
CA ILE A 23 14.64 6.41 7.39
C ILE A 23 15.10 6.64 5.93
N TYR A 24 14.78 5.72 5.03
CA TYR A 24 15.12 5.87 3.62
C TYR A 24 14.46 7.11 3.01
N VAL A 25 13.15 7.26 3.18
CA VAL A 25 12.40 8.40 2.64
C VAL A 25 12.88 9.72 3.26
N TRP A 26 13.18 9.79 4.55
CA TRP A 26 13.51 11.08 5.15
C TRP A 26 15.00 11.43 5.14
N HIS A 27 15.86 10.44 4.93
CA HIS A 27 17.30 10.64 5.03
C HIS A 27 18.08 9.98 3.89
N TRP A 28 18.02 8.65 3.78
CA TRP A 28 18.94 7.94 2.86
C TRP A 28 18.63 8.15 1.38
N GLN A 29 17.43 8.57 0.98
CA GLN A 29 17.19 8.92 -0.41
C GLN A 29 18.08 10.07 -0.90
N PHE A 30 18.53 10.95 0.02
CA PHE A 30 19.39 12.09 -0.29
C PHE A 30 20.87 11.82 -0.03
N THR A 31 21.19 10.94 0.93
CA THR A 31 22.59 10.70 1.35
C THR A 31 23.15 9.38 0.83
N ALA A 32 22.32 8.36 0.63
CA ALA A 32 22.72 7.01 0.23
C ALA A 32 21.59 6.28 -0.52
N PRO A 33 21.18 6.76 -1.72
CA PRO A 33 20.01 6.26 -2.44
C PRO A 33 20.11 4.78 -2.84
N TRP A 34 21.32 4.22 -2.90
CA TRP A 34 21.53 2.79 -3.17
C TRP A 34 20.91 1.88 -2.11
N PHE A 35 20.64 2.36 -0.89
CA PHE A 35 19.97 1.57 0.16
C PHE A 35 18.54 1.16 -0.18
N ALA A 36 17.92 1.75 -1.22
CA ALA A 36 16.66 1.25 -1.75
C ALA A 36 16.74 -0.23 -2.12
N TRP A 37 17.84 -0.65 -2.75
CA TRP A 37 18.00 -2.03 -3.22
C TRP A 37 18.06 -3.05 -2.07
N PRO A 38 18.91 -2.89 -1.04
CA PRO A 38 18.87 -3.75 0.14
C PRO A 38 17.50 -3.79 0.82
N ILE A 39 16.81 -2.66 0.98
CA ILE A 39 15.48 -2.63 1.61
C ILE A 39 14.48 -3.41 0.75
N PHE A 40 14.51 -3.22 -0.56
CA PHE A 40 13.66 -3.95 -1.49
C PHE A 40 13.97 -5.45 -1.49
N MET A 41 15.24 -5.84 -1.49
CA MET A 41 15.65 -7.24 -1.39
C MET A 41 15.23 -7.86 -0.07
N LEU A 42 15.31 -7.14 1.04
CA LEU A 42 14.82 -7.60 2.34
C LEU A 42 13.30 -7.84 2.29
N LEU A 43 12.54 -6.90 1.71
CA LEU A 43 11.11 -7.08 1.48
C LEU A 43 10.83 -8.36 0.68
N LEU A 44 11.51 -8.58 -0.45
CA LEU A 44 11.37 -9.82 -1.24
C LEU A 44 11.78 -11.07 -0.46
N ALA A 45 12.86 -11.00 0.31
CA ALA A 45 13.36 -12.11 1.13
C ALA A 45 12.32 -12.52 2.19
N THR A 46 11.57 -11.58 2.78
CA THR A 46 10.49 -11.94 3.71
C THR A 46 9.36 -12.71 3.04
N HIS A 47 9.02 -12.40 1.79
CA HIS A 47 8.03 -13.16 1.03
C HIS A 47 8.52 -14.59 0.77
N VAL A 48 9.78 -14.76 0.36
CA VAL A 48 10.39 -16.08 0.13
C VAL A 48 10.46 -16.88 1.43
N TRP A 49 10.94 -16.27 2.52
CA TRP A 49 11.05 -16.91 3.84
C TRP A 49 9.69 -17.41 4.33
N ARG A 50 8.64 -16.60 4.17
CA ARG A 50 7.28 -16.95 4.60
C ARG A 50 6.50 -17.79 3.59
N ARG A 51 7.11 -18.11 2.44
CA ARG A 51 6.51 -18.86 1.35
C ARG A 51 5.20 -18.22 0.87
N ASP A 52 5.19 -16.90 0.82
CA ASP A 52 4.06 -16.14 0.30
C ASP A 52 3.85 -16.48 -1.17
N THR A 53 2.60 -16.76 -1.54
CA THR A 53 2.20 -16.99 -2.93
C THR A 53 1.75 -15.69 -3.58
N LEU A 54 1.71 -15.64 -4.92
CA LEU A 54 1.16 -14.48 -5.66
C LEU A 54 -0.26 -14.11 -5.20
N TRP A 55 -1.06 -15.12 -4.84
CA TRP A 55 -2.39 -14.96 -4.25
C TRP A 55 -2.36 -14.24 -2.90
N SER A 56 -1.38 -14.59 -2.04
CA SER A 56 -1.25 -13.99 -0.72
C SER A 56 -0.81 -12.51 -0.77
N VAL A 57 -0.10 -12.10 -1.82
CA VAL A 57 0.27 -10.68 -2.01
C VAL A 57 -0.74 -9.92 -2.87
N GLY A 58 -1.81 -10.57 -3.35
CA GLY A 58 -2.88 -9.95 -4.13
C GLY A 58 -2.55 -9.77 -5.62
N LEU A 59 -1.57 -10.51 -6.14
CA LEU A 59 -1.20 -10.56 -7.56
C LEU A 59 -1.90 -11.70 -8.30
N GLU A 60 -3.20 -11.86 -8.06
CA GLU A 60 -4.06 -12.83 -8.74
C GLU A 60 -4.60 -12.24 -10.05
N PHE A 61 -4.37 -12.92 -11.19
CA PHE A 61 -4.82 -12.43 -12.50
C PHE A 61 -6.28 -12.77 -12.83
N HIS A 62 -6.85 -13.82 -12.24
CA HIS A 62 -8.21 -14.30 -12.58
C HIS A 62 -9.32 -13.28 -12.27
N HIS A 63 -9.13 -12.47 -11.22
CA HIS A 63 -10.08 -11.44 -10.78
C HIS A 63 -9.52 -10.01 -10.92
N PHE A 64 -8.47 -9.84 -11.72
CA PHE A 64 -7.73 -8.57 -11.81
C PHE A 64 -8.59 -7.41 -12.34
N LEU A 65 -9.32 -7.61 -13.45
CA LEU A 65 -10.11 -6.54 -14.08
C LEU A 65 -11.25 -6.01 -13.18
N PRO A 66 -12.07 -6.85 -12.53
CA PRO A 66 -13.07 -6.36 -11.58
C PRO A 66 -12.48 -5.57 -10.41
N VAL A 67 -11.36 -6.04 -9.83
CA VAL A 67 -10.69 -5.36 -8.71
C VAL A 67 -10.07 -4.04 -9.16
N LEU A 68 -9.45 -4.02 -10.34
CA LEU A 68 -8.91 -2.82 -10.96
C LEU A 68 -10.03 -1.78 -11.19
N LYS A 69 -11.20 -2.22 -11.69
CA LYS A 69 -12.36 -1.34 -11.87
C LYS A 69 -12.84 -0.76 -10.54
N GLN A 70 -12.97 -1.58 -9.50
CA GLN A 70 -13.38 -1.10 -8.16
C GLN A 70 -12.37 -0.09 -7.59
N GLY A 71 -11.07 -0.38 -7.70
CA GLY A 71 -10.02 0.54 -7.30
C GLY A 71 -10.04 1.85 -8.09
N ALA A 72 -10.17 1.77 -9.42
CA ALA A 72 -10.26 2.94 -10.28
C ALA A 72 -11.46 3.82 -9.91
N LEU A 73 -12.65 3.23 -9.72
CA LEU A 73 -13.84 3.96 -9.30
C LEU A 73 -13.66 4.62 -7.93
N ALA A 74 -13.04 3.92 -6.98
CA ALA A 74 -12.72 4.48 -5.66
C ALA A 74 -11.69 5.62 -5.74
N ALA A 75 -10.79 5.60 -6.72
CA ALA A 75 -9.78 6.63 -6.92
C ALA A 75 -10.34 7.96 -7.48
N ILE A 76 -11.43 7.91 -8.26
CA ILE A 76 -12.03 9.09 -8.91
C ILE A 76 -12.23 10.27 -7.96
N PRO A 77 -12.94 10.16 -6.82
CA PRO A 77 -13.16 11.31 -5.94
C PRO A 77 -11.85 11.91 -5.41
N PHE A 78 -10.83 11.08 -5.14
CA PHE A 78 -9.53 11.57 -4.69
C PHE A 78 -8.80 12.33 -5.80
N ILE A 79 -8.81 11.80 -7.03
CA ILE A 79 -8.20 12.45 -8.19
C ILE A 79 -8.88 13.80 -8.47
N LEU A 80 -10.23 13.82 -8.47
CA LEU A 80 -10.99 15.06 -8.69
C LEU A 80 -10.70 16.10 -7.61
N ALA A 81 -10.63 15.70 -6.34
CA ALA A 81 -10.31 16.62 -5.25
C ALA A 81 -8.87 17.16 -5.34
N LEU A 82 -7.89 16.33 -5.72
CA LEU A 82 -6.51 16.81 -5.96
C LEU A 82 -6.44 17.77 -7.15
N ILE A 83 -7.17 17.51 -8.24
CA ILE A 83 -7.26 18.43 -9.38
C ILE A 83 -7.89 19.76 -8.95
N LEU A 84 -8.98 19.72 -8.17
CA LEU A 84 -9.63 20.92 -7.67
C LEU A 84 -8.69 21.74 -6.78
N ILE A 85 -8.04 21.10 -5.79
CA ILE A 85 -7.08 21.77 -4.90
C ILE A 85 -5.93 22.36 -5.71
N GLY A 86 -5.37 21.61 -6.67
CA GLY A 86 -4.29 22.09 -7.52
C GLY A 86 -4.71 23.27 -8.41
N THR A 87 -5.96 23.31 -8.85
CA THR A 87 -6.51 24.43 -9.62
C THR A 87 -6.73 25.66 -8.74
N LEU A 88 -7.36 25.49 -7.57
CA LEU A 88 -7.63 26.56 -6.60
C LEU A 88 -6.35 27.17 -6.02
N THR A 89 -5.28 26.38 -5.88
CA THR A 89 -3.97 26.84 -5.41
C THR A 89 -3.06 27.35 -6.53
N GLY A 90 -3.52 27.33 -7.78
CA GLY A 90 -2.73 27.76 -8.94
C GLY A 90 -1.53 26.86 -9.29
N GLN A 91 -1.45 25.66 -8.70
CA GLN A 91 -0.36 24.70 -8.92
C GLN A 91 -0.52 23.92 -10.22
N ILE A 92 -1.75 23.81 -10.74
CA ILE A 92 -2.02 23.23 -12.05
C ILE A 92 -1.99 24.36 -13.08
N GLY A 93 -0.83 24.54 -13.72
CA GLY A 93 -0.74 25.28 -14.97
C GLY A 93 -1.38 24.49 -16.12
N LEU A 94 -1.78 25.18 -17.19
CA LEU A 94 -2.09 24.55 -18.48
C LEU A 94 -0.79 23.95 -19.07
N ILE A 95 -0.37 22.78 -18.59
CA ILE A 95 0.81 22.09 -19.13
C ILE A 95 0.41 21.50 -20.49
N PRO A 96 0.97 21.97 -21.62
CA PRO A 96 0.65 21.36 -22.90
C PRO A 96 1.15 19.91 -22.90
N LEU A 97 0.28 18.98 -23.32
CA LEU A 97 0.58 17.55 -23.47
C LEU A 97 1.63 17.35 -24.58
N LYS A 98 2.90 17.63 -24.28
CA LYS A 98 4.04 17.37 -25.17
C LYS A 98 4.55 15.94 -24.90
N ALA A 99 5.11 15.29 -25.92
CA ALA A 99 5.73 13.96 -25.79
C ALA A 99 6.80 13.88 -24.68
N ARG A 100 7.45 15.01 -24.35
CA ARG A 100 8.39 15.16 -23.22
C ARG A 100 7.74 14.91 -21.83
N SER A 101 6.42 14.97 -21.73
CA SER A 101 5.65 14.70 -20.51
C SER A 101 5.37 13.20 -20.28
N PHE A 102 5.72 12.32 -21.21
CA PHE A 102 5.45 10.88 -21.10
C PHE A 102 6.43 10.16 -20.16
N THR A 103 7.72 10.49 -20.24
CA THR A 103 8.76 9.88 -19.39
C THR A 103 8.55 10.17 -17.89
N PRO A 104 8.21 11.41 -17.47
CA PRO A 104 7.85 11.67 -16.07
C PRO A 104 6.61 10.88 -15.63
N SER A 105 5.60 10.76 -16.51
CA SER A 105 4.34 10.07 -16.20
C SER A 105 4.54 8.57 -15.98
N LEU A 106 5.33 7.89 -16.81
CA LEU A 106 5.63 6.47 -16.62
C LEU A 106 6.39 6.22 -15.31
N ARG A 107 7.38 7.08 -14.98
CA ARG A 107 8.10 6.99 -13.71
C ARG A 107 7.14 7.11 -12.53
N TYR A 108 6.18 8.02 -12.57
CA TYR A 108 5.17 8.16 -11.53
C TYR A 108 4.25 6.94 -11.44
N ILE A 109 3.83 6.35 -12.55
CA ILE A 109 3.01 5.13 -12.56
C ILE A 109 3.77 3.96 -11.93
N LEU A 110 5.04 3.76 -12.31
CA LEU A 110 5.88 2.72 -11.73
C LEU A 110 6.09 2.95 -10.22
N TRP A 111 6.35 4.20 -9.83
CA TRP A 111 6.52 4.57 -8.43
C TRP A 111 5.24 4.37 -7.61
N ALA A 112 4.08 4.76 -8.13
CA ALA A 112 2.79 4.55 -7.49
C ALA A 112 2.46 3.05 -7.37
N THR A 113 2.76 2.26 -8.40
CA THR A 113 2.58 0.81 -8.38
C THR A 113 3.47 0.16 -7.32
N PHE A 114 4.73 0.58 -7.22
CA PHE A 114 5.64 0.11 -6.18
C PHE A 114 5.14 0.44 -4.77
N GLN A 115 4.67 1.66 -4.54
CA GLN A 115 4.08 2.06 -3.26
C GLN A 115 2.82 1.26 -2.94
N GLN A 116 1.95 1.03 -3.93
CA GLN A 116 0.73 0.24 -3.75
C GLN A 116 1.04 -1.22 -3.42
N TYR A 117 2.07 -1.81 -4.04
CA TYR A 117 2.56 -3.15 -3.71
C TYR A 117 3.11 -3.21 -2.28
N GLY A 118 3.97 -2.27 -1.89
CA GLY A 118 4.51 -2.23 -0.52
C GLY A 118 3.40 -2.06 0.53
N LEU A 119 2.45 -1.16 0.27
CA LEU A 119 1.38 -0.86 1.21
C LEU A 119 0.35 -2.00 1.32
N GLN A 120 -0.14 -2.53 0.19
CA GLN A 120 -1.20 -3.54 0.20
C GLN A 120 -0.64 -4.97 0.20
N GLY A 121 0.28 -5.25 -0.72
CA GLY A 121 0.87 -6.57 -0.90
C GLY A 121 1.71 -7.00 0.30
N TYR A 122 2.47 -6.08 0.90
CA TYR A 122 3.30 -6.35 2.06
C TYR A 122 2.64 -5.95 3.40
N PHE A 123 2.53 -4.64 3.70
CA PHE A 123 2.12 -4.19 5.04
C PHE A 123 0.73 -4.67 5.43
N HIS A 124 -0.28 -4.45 4.58
CA HIS A 124 -1.64 -4.88 4.87
C HIS A 124 -1.76 -6.40 5.04
N SER A 125 -1.11 -7.16 4.17
CA SER A 125 -1.06 -8.63 4.25
C SER A 125 -0.49 -9.14 5.57
N ARG A 126 0.51 -8.46 6.16
CA ARG A 126 1.06 -8.80 7.47
C ARG A 126 0.16 -8.32 8.61
N LEU A 127 -0.37 -7.10 8.52
CA LEU A 127 -1.32 -6.56 9.50
C LEU A 127 -2.59 -7.40 9.61
N MET A 128 -3.09 -7.96 8.50
CA MET A 128 -4.22 -8.88 8.49
C MET A 128 -3.94 -10.18 9.26
N GLN A 129 -2.68 -10.64 9.30
CA GLN A 129 -2.29 -11.81 10.09
C GLN A 129 -2.22 -11.50 11.60
N VAL A 130 -1.92 -10.24 11.97
CA VAL A 130 -1.81 -9.81 13.36
C VAL A 130 -3.18 -9.39 13.93
N LEU A 131 -3.91 -8.53 13.23
CA LEU A 131 -5.14 -7.89 13.72
C LEU A 131 -6.42 -8.64 13.34
N SER A 132 -6.36 -9.53 12.34
CA SER A 132 -7.46 -10.37 11.81
C SER A 132 -8.70 -9.64 11.28
N LYS A 133 -9.06 -8.46 11.80
CA LYS A 133 -10.24 -7.67 11.42
C LYS A 133 -9.88 -6.68 10.30
N PRO A 134 -10.56 -6.72 9.13
CA PRO A 134 -10.30 -5.84 8.00
C PRO A 134 -10.31 -4.35 8.34
N PHE A 135 -11.20 -3.92 9.23
CA PHE A 135 -11.27 -2.52 9.66
C PHE A 135 -9.99 -2.07 10.34
N TRP A 136 -9.56 -2.78 11.40
CA TRP A 136 -8.40 -2.41 12.20
C TRP A 136 -7.08 -2.49 11.43
N SER A 137 -6.89 -3.55 10.63
CA SER A 137 -5.71 -3.66 9.77
C SER A 137 -5.67 -2.55 8.72
N SER A 138 -6.79 -2.17 8.13
CA SER A 138 -6.88 -1.08 7.15
C SER A 138 -6.60 0.28 7.80
N SER A 139 -7.10 0.51 9.02
CA SER A 139 -6.81 1.74 9.77
C SER A 139 -5.32 1.88 10.08
N VAL A 140 -4.67 0.83 10.58
CA VAL A 140 -3.23 0.85 10.86
C VAL A 140 -2.42 1.01 9.57
N ASN A 141 -2.81 0.32 8.49
CA ASN A 141 -2.14 0.45 7.20
C ASN A 141 -2.24 1.87 6.62
N ALA A 142 -3.40 2.51 6.76
CA ALA A 142 -3.62 3.89 6.37
C ALA A 142 -2.74 4.88 7.16
N LEU A 143 -2.58 4.66 8.47
CA LEU A 143 -1.69 5.46 9.32
C LEU A 143 -0.22 5.32 8.92
N ILE A 144 0.22 4.11 8.58
CA ILE A 144 1.56 3.87 8.02
C ILE A 144 1.75 4.66 6.72
N PHE A 145 0.76 4.63 5.82
CA PHE A 145 0.86 5.36 4.56
C PHE A 145 0.91 6.87 4.77
N MET A 146 0.05 7.39 5.65
CA MET A 146 0.06 8.80 6.06
C MET A 146 1.42 9.23 6.60
N SER A 147 2.07 8.43 7.45
CA SER A 147 3.34 8.80 8.06
C SER A 147 4.49 8.89 7.05
N PHE A 148 4.45 8.11 5.96
CA PHE A 148 5.45 8.24 4.89
C PHE A 148 5.39 9.59 4.16
N HIS A 149 4.32 10.36 4.31
CA HIS A 149 4.10 11.63 3.62
C HIS A 149 4.19 12.86 4.53
N PHE A 150 4.49 12.68 5.81
CA PHE A 150 4.75 13.78 6.74
C PHE A 150 5.96 14.60 6.30
N PRO A 151 5.95 15.94 6.20
CA PRO A 151 4.95 16.84 6.78
C PRO A 151 3.96 17.43 5.76
N ASN A 152 3.75 16.84 4.58
CA ASN A 152 2.83 17.38 3.59
C ASN A 152 1.36 17.12 4.01
N PRO A 153 0.62 18.12 4.53
CA PRO A 153 -0.68 17.88 5.14
C PRO A 153 -1.74 17.43 4.12
N ILE A 154 -1.68 17.96 2.90
CA ILE A 154 -2.58 17.55 1.81
C ILE A 154 -2.35 16.06 1.55
N LEU A 155 -1.11 15.67 1.27
CA LEU A 155 -0.82 14.29 0.93
C LEU A 155 -1.08 13.34 2.10
N MET A 156 -0.83 13.76 3.34
CA MET A 156 -1.18 13.00 4.54
C MET A 156 -2.69 12.69 4.61
N ILE A 157 -3.56 13.67 4.39
CA ILE A 157 -5.02 13.46 4.41
C ILE A 157 -5.44 12.48 3.31
N PHE A 158 -4.96 12.69 2.08
CA PHE A 158 -5.32 11.84 0.95
C PHE A 158 -4.79 10.40 1.10
N THR A 159 -3.60 10.23 1.65
CA THR A 159 -3.00 8.91 1.88
C THR A 159 -3.62 8.20 3.07
N LEU A 160 -4.09 8.91 4.10
CA LEU A 160 -4.90 8.34 5.17
C LEU A 160 -6.25 7.83 4.64
N LEU A 161 -7.03 8.69 3.99
CA LEU A 161 -8.37 8.34 3.51
C LEU A 161 -8.32 7.32 2.38
N GLY A 162 -7.48 7.56 1.37
CA GLY A 162 -7.26 6.65 0.26
C GLY A 162 -6.68 5.33 0.74
N GLY A 163 -5.64 5.37 1.57
CA GLY A 163 -5.02 4.18 2.15
C GLY A 163 -6.02 3.31 2.89
N PHE A 164 -6.94 3.91 3.66
CA PHE A 164 -8.00 3.18 4.34
C PHE A 164 -8.98 2.53 3.35
N VAL A 165 -9.52 3.30 2.40
CA VAL A 165 -10.48 2.81 1.39
C VAL A 165 -9.89 1.70 0.54
N PHE A 166 -8.68 1.89 0.00
CA PHE A 166 -8.01 0.89 -0.82
C PHE A 166 -7.65 -0.38 -0.03
N SER A 167 -7.28 -0.24 1.26
CA SER A 167 -7.03 -1.40 2.11
C SER A 167 -8.31 -2.18 2.39
N LEU A 168 -9.46 -1.53 2.56
CA LEU A 168 -10.74 -2.23 2.69
C LEU A 168 -11.12 -2.98 1.40
N ILE A 169 -10.94 -2.34 0.23
CA ILE A 169 -11.14 -2.99 -1.08
C ILE A 169 -10.21 -4.19 -1.22
N TYR A 170 -8.94 -4.04 -0.84
CA TYR A 170 -7.97 -5.13 -0.87
C TYR A 170 -8.36 -6.29 0.05
N ALA A 171 -8.70 -6.02 1.32
CA ALA A 171 -9.16 -7.05 2.26
C ALA A 171 -10.43 -7.77 1.78
N LYS A 172 -11.37 -7.06 1.15
CA LYS A 172 -12.60 -7.64 0.61
C LYS A 172 -12.33 -8.60 -0.55
N ASN A 173 -11.39 -8.25 -1.43
CA ASN A 173 -11.11 -9.01 -2.64
C ASN A 173 -10.00 -10.07 -2.46
N ARG A 174 -9.32 -10.09 -1.31
CA ARG A 174 -8.32 -11.14 -1.02
C ARG A 174 -9.03 -12.44 -0.63
N ASN A 175 -8.95 -13.43 -1.51
CA ASN A 175 -9.59 -14.75 -1.34
C ASN A 175 -9.19 -15.51 -0.06
N GLY A 176 -8.03 -15.21 0.55
CA GLY A 176 -7.53 -15.89 1.74
C GLY A 176 -8.28 -15.63 3.05
N HIS A 177 -9.18 -14.64 3.13
CA HIS A 177 -10.01 -14.42 4.33
C HIS A 177 -11.39 -15.07 4.23
N ARG A 178 -11.88 -15.31 3.01
CA ARG A 178 -13.19 -15.96 2.78
C ARG A 178 -13.18 -17.41 3.25
N SER A 179 -12.10 -18.14 2.98
CA SER A 179 -11.94 -19.54 3.40
C SER A 179 -11.73 -19.76 4.90
N ARG A 180 -11.45 -18.70 5.68
CA ARG A 180 -11.29 -18.79 7.15
C ARG A 180 -12.55 -18.41 7.93
N PHE A 181 -13.57 -17.87 7.27
CA PHE A 181 -14.84 -17.46 7.89
C PHE A 181 -16.06 -18.22 7.37
N ASP A 182 -15.96 -18.97 6.26
CA ASP A 182 -17.02 -19.89 5.80
C ASP A 182 -17.17 -21.17 6.65
N GLY A 183 -16.49 -21.24 7.81
CA GLY A 183 -16.59 -22.37 8.74
C GLY A 183 -17.76 -22.33 9.73
N THR A 184 -18.63 -21.31 9.68
CA THR A 184 -19.78 -21.20 10.61
C THR A 184 -20.91 -20.36 10.00
N VAL A 185 -21.58 -20.90 8.99
CA VAL A 185 -23.02 -20.65 8.79
C VAL A 185 -23.64 -21.95 8.27
N THR A 186 -23.88 -22.89 9.18
CA THR A 186 -25.00 -23.83 9.01
C THR A 186 -26.27 -23.03 9.21
N LEU A 187 -27.07 -22.90 8.14
CA LEU A 187 -28.52 -22.69 8.28
C LEU A 187 -29.13 -23.90 8.99
#